data_AF-A0A918EAE7-F1
#
_entry.id   AF-A0A918EAE7-F1
#
_cell.length_a   1.000
_cell.length_b   1.000
_cell.length_c   1.000
_cell.angle_alpha   90.00
_cell.angle_beta   90.00
_cell.angle_gamma   90.00
#
_symmetry.space_group_name_H-M   'P 1'
#
loop_
_entity.id
_entity.type
_entity.pdbx_description
1 polymer ?
#
loop_
_entity_poly.entity_id
_entity_poly.type
_entity_poly.pdbx_seq_one_letter_code
_entity_poly.pdbx_strand_id
1 'polypeptide(L)' 'MTEGLPPHMRQLVEVAAIVAAAGATADWLCHLRGDMCALRVIKGGIASVPVMIPADPDCDPELFREAVKRLEAVVERMGR' A
#
# COMPACT_ATOMS: atom_id res chain seq x y z
N MET A 1 -7.15 -12.09 -9.39
CA MET A 1 -8.17 -11.49 -10.29
C MET A 1 -7.84 -10.01 -10.50
N THR A 2 -6.74 -9.72 -11.20
CA THR A 2 -6.28 -8.35 -11.48
C THR A 2 -5.94 -8.11 -12.95
N GLU A 3 -6.03 -9.16 -13.78
CA GLU A 3 -5.83 -9.07 -15.24
C GLU A 3 -6.92 -8.16 -15.84
N GLY A 4 -6.49 -7.06 -16.47
CA GLY A 4 -7.38 -6.08 -17.13
C GLY A 4 -7.66 -4.80 -16.33
N LEU A 5 -7.20 -4.69 -15.08
CA LEU A 5 -7.31 -3.43 -14.33
C LEU A 5 -6.21 -2.44 -14.75
N PRO A 6 -6.55 -1.13 -14.86
CA PRO A 6 -5.55 -0.08 -14.99
C PRO A 6 -4.49 -0.19 -13.87
N PRO A 7 -3.21 0.14 -14.14
CA PRO A 7 -2.13 -0.09 -13.19
C PRO A 7 -2.39 0.53 -11.79
N HIS A 8 -2.93 1.75 -11.75
CA HIS A 8 -3.33 2.41 -10.50
C HIS A 8 -4.42 1.65 -9.72
N MET A 9 -5.35 0.98 -10.40
CA MET A 9 -6.35 0.14 -9.73
C MET A 9 -5.74 -1.16 -9.20
N ARG A 10 -4.74 -1.74 -9.88
CA ARG A 10 -4.02 -2.92 -9.38
C ARG A 10 -3.26 -2.61 -8.10
N GLN A 11 -2.60 -1.46 -8.04
CA GLN A 11 -1.93 -1.00 -6.83
C GLN A 11 -2.90 -0.88 -5.65
N LEU A 12 -4.05 -0.25 -5.86
CA LEU A 12 -5.07 -0.12 -4.82
C LEU A 12 -5.56 -1.48 -4.32
N VAL A 13 -5.81 -2.43 -5.23
CA VAL A 13 -6.28 -3.79 -4.88
C VAL A 13 -5.23 -4.54 -4.06
N GLU A 14 -3.96 -4.50 -4.47
CA GLU A 14 -2.88 -5.20 -3.76
C GLU A 14 -2.71 -4.64 -2.34
N VAL A 15 -2.65 -3.32 -2.20
CA VAL A 15 -2.52 -2.64 -0.91
C VAL A 15 -3.73 -2.95 -0.02
N ALA A 16 -4.94 -2.87 -0.58
CA ALA A 16 -6.17 -3.16 0.16
C ALA A 16 -6.20 -4.61 0.65
N ALA A 17 -5.77 -5.57 -0.18
CA ALA A 17 -5.72 -6.99 0.19
C ALA A 17 -4.77 -7.24 1.38
N ILE A 18 -3.56 -6.67 1.34
CA ILE A 18 -2.56 -6.80 2.42
C ILE A 18 -3.10 -6.23 3.73
N VAL A 19 -3.64 -5.01 3.67
CA VAL A 19 -4.15 -4.30 4.85
C VAL A 19 -5.38 -4.99 5.43
N ALA A 20 -6.31 -5.45 4.59
CA ALA A 20 -7.49 -6.19 5.02
C ALA A 20 -7.13 -7.55 5.64
N ALA A 21 -6.16 -8.27 5.07
CA ALA A 21 -5.68 -9.54 5.63
C ALA A 21 -5.10 -9.37 7.04
N ALA A 22 -4.57 -8.19 7.37
CA ALA A 22 -4.08 -7.85 8.70
C ALA A 22 -5.17 -7.34 9.67
N GLY A 23 -6.43 -7.29 9.24
CA GLY A 23 -7.54 -6.72 10.02
C GLY A 23 -7.39 -5.22 10.27
N ALA A 24 -6.77 -4.51 9.32
CA ALA A 24 -6.51 -3.07 9.38
C ALA A 24 -7.26 -2.34 8.25
N THR A 25 -7.24 -1.01 8.29
CA THR A 25 -7.67 -0.14 7.19
C THR A 25 -6.51 0.73 6.72
N ALA A 26 -6.61 1.29 5.51
CA ALA A 26 -5.60 2.20 4.96
C ALA A 26 -6.24 3.57 4.70
N ASP A 27 -5.53 4.63 5.07
CA ASP A 27 -5.87 6.00 4.76
C ASP A 27 -4.86 6.57 3.76
N TRP A 28 -5.36 7.00 2.60
CA TRP A 28 -4.54 7.53 1.51
C TRP A 28 -4.37 9.04 1.70
N LEU A 29 -3.14 9.46 2.02
CA LEU A 29 -2.87 10.83 2.43
C LEU A 29 -2.76 11.79 1.25
N CYS A 30 -2.01 11.41 0.22
CA CYS A 30 -1.79 12.24 -0.96
C CYS A 30 -1.12 11.48 -2.12
N HIS A 31 -1.33 11.99 -3.33
CA HIS A 31 -0.47 11.74 -4.49
C HIS A 31 0.70 12.72 -4.46
N LEU A 32 1.92 12.20 -4.43
CA LEU A 32 3.16 12.95 -4.46
C LEU A 32 3.71 13.02 -5.90
N ARG A 33 4.58 14.00 -6.16
CA ARG A 33 5.29 14.11 -7.44
C ARG A 33 6.11 12.85 -7.71
N GLY A 34 6.16 12.45 -8.97
CA GLY A 34 6.86 11.24 -9.41
C GLY A 34 6.01 9.97 -9.27
N ASP A 35 4.69 10.09 -9.41
CA ASP A 35 3.76 8.96 -9.43
C ASP A 35 3.89 8.06 -8.18
N MET A 36 3.90 8.67 -6.99
CA MET A 36 3.93 7.96 -5.72
C MET A 36 2.70 8.33 -4.88
N CYS A 37 2.18 7.35 -4.15
CA CYS A 37 1.09 7.52 -3.20
C CYS A 37 1.62 7.33 -1.78
N ALA A 38 1.25 8.23 -0.86
CA ALA A 38 1.48 8.06 0.56
C ALA A 38 0.23 7.52 1.24
N LEU A 39 0.37 6.49 2.08
CA LEU A 39 -0.73 5.95 2.87
C LEU A 39 -0.30 5.64 4.31
N ARG A 40 -1.27 5.59 5.23
CA ARG A 40 -1.08 5.07 6.59
C ARG A 40 -1.97 3.87 6.80
N VAL A 41 -1.46 2.89 7.53
CA VAL A 41 -2.25 1.76 8.03
C VAL A 41 -2.84 2.15 9.38
N ILE A 42 -4.11 1.85 9.59
CA ILE A 42 -4.85 2.09 10.83
C ILE A 42 -5.34 0.75 11.36
N LYS A 43 -4.97 0.41 12.59
CA LYS A 43 -5.41 -0.81 13.28
C LYS A 43 -5.67 -0.51 14.74
N GLY A 44 -6.87 -0.83 15.23
CA GLY A 44 -7.24 -0.61 16.64
C GLY A 44 -7.13 0.87 17.09
N GLY A 45 -7.34 1.83 16.18
CA GLY A 45 -7.21 3.27 16.47
C GLY A 45 -5.77 3.81 16.46
N ILE A 46 -4.77 2.95 16.21
CA ILE A 46 -3.36 3.35 16.06
C ILE A 46 -3.05 3.49 14.57
N ALA A 47 -2.38 4.60 14.20
CA ALA A 47 -1.92 4.83 12.84
C ALA A 47 -0.41 4.55 12.70
N SER A 48 -0.01 3.95 11.58
CA SER A 48 1.39 3.70 11.26
C SER A 48 2.13 4.97 10.84
N VAL A 49 3.46 4.85 10.74
CA VAL A 49 4.24 5.74 9.89
C VAL A 49 3.75 5.65 8.43
N PRO A 50 3.83 6.75 7.64
CA PRO A 50 3.46 6.70 6.23
C PRO A 50 4.29 5.68 5.44
N VAL A 51 3.63 4.95 4.55
CA VAL A 51 4.24 4.07 3.56
C VAL A 51 4.06 4.68 2.19
N MET A 52 5.15 4.71 1.42
CA MET A 52 5.22 5.23 0.06
C MET A 52 5.09 4.08 -0.91
N ILE A 53 4.09 4.12 -1.79
CA ILE A 53 3.83 3.11 -2.82
C ILE A 53 3.78 3.78 -4.19
N PRO A 54 4.46 3.26 -5.23
CA PRO A 54 4.25 3.73 -6.60
C PRO A 54 2.78 3.72 -7.00
N ALA A 55 2.32 4.76 -7.68
CA ALA A 55 0.96 4.89 -8.22
C ALA A 55 0.77 3.98 -9.43
N ASP A 56 1.83 3.75 -10.20
CA ASP A 56 1.85 2.80 -11.31
C ASP A 56 2.84 1.65 -11.00
N PRO A 57 2.35 0.42 -10.72
CA PRO A 57 3.19 -0.74 -10.44
C PRO A 57 3.94 -1.27 -11.67
N ASP A 58 3.55 -0.90 -12.89
CA ASP A 58 4.22 -1.35 -14.13
C ASP A 58 5.39 -0.44 -14.52
N CYS A 59 5.37 0.81 -14.08
CA CYS A 59 6.44 1.78 -14.38
C CYS A 59 7.77 1.38 -13.74
N ASP A 60 7.73 0.94 -12.47
CA ASP A 60 8.87 0.36 -11.76
C ASP A 60 8.41 -0.81 -10.85
N PRO A 61 8.36 -2.05 -11.41
CA PRO A 61 7.88 -3.22 -10.68
C PRO A 61 8.76 -3.61 -9.48
N GLU A 62 10.06 -3.32 -9.53
CA GLU A 62 10.98 -3.63 -8.42
C GLU A 62 10.71 -2.70 -7.24
N LEU A 63 10.61 -1.39 -7.51
CA LEU A 63 10.25 -0.40 -6.50
C LEU A 63 8.87 -0.69 -5.89
N PHE A 64 7.90 -1.09 -6.71
CA PHE A 64 6.57 -1.49 -6.21
C PHE A 64 6.66 -2.71 -5.29
N ARG A 65 7.42 -3.74 -5.67
CA ARG A 65 7.62 -4.94 -4.83
C ARG A 65 8.32 -4.59 -3.51
N GLU A 66 9.32 -3.72 -3.51
CA GLU A 66 9.96 -3.25 -2.28
C GLU A 66 9.00 -2.46 -1.38
N ALA A 67 8.16 -1.62 -1.99
CA ALA A 67 7.13 -0.86 -1.29
C ALA A 67 6.09 -1.76 -0.62
N VAL A 68 5.66 -2.82 -1.31
CA VAL A 68 4.77 -3.86 -0.79
C VAL A 68 5.40 -4.58 0.42
N LYS A 69 6.67 -5.00 0.33
CA LYS A 69 7.37 -5.63 1.47
C LYS A 69 7.44 -4.71 2.70
N ARG A 70 7.62 -3.40 2.48
CA ARG A 70 7.60 -2.42 3.58
C ARG A 70 6.21 -2.30 4.19
N LEU A 71 5.16 -2.33 3.38
CA LEU A 71 3.78 -2.35 3.86
C LEU A 71 3.50 -3.60 4.70
N GLU A 72 3.89 -4.79 4.23
CA GLU A 72 3.79 -6.06 4.96
C GLU A 72 4.47 -5.96 6.33
N ALA A 73 5.71 -5.49 6.38
CA ALA A 73 6.44 -5.31 7.64
C ALA A 73 5.76 -4.30 8.59
N VAL A 74 5.09 -3.27 8.06
CA VAL A 74 4.32 -2.32 8.87
C VAL A 74 3.09 -2.98 9.47
N VAL A 75 2.29 -3.69 8.67
CA VAL A 75 1.07 -4.36 9.16
C VAL A 75 1.41 -5.45 10.19
N GLU A 76 2.50 -6.19 9.99
CA GLU A 76 2.98 -7.20 10.95
C GLU A 76 3.38 -6.56 12.29
N ARG A 77 4.10 -5.44 12.27
CA ARG A 77 4.49 -4.73 13.50
C ARG A 77 3.30 -4.18 14.27
N MET A 78 2.23 -3.78 13.57
CA MET A 78 0.99 -3.33 14.20
C MET A 78 0.11 -4.49 14.72
N GLY A 79 0.44 -5.73 14.38
CA GLY A 79 -0.24 -6.92 14.87
C GLY A 79 0.40 -7.57 16.10
N ARG A 80 1.58 -7.11 16.51
CA ARG A 80 2.26 -7.53 17.75
C ARG A 80 1.84 -6.66 18.92
#